data_AF-A0A2A4NS40-F1
#
_entry.id   AF-A0A2A4NS40-F1
#
_cell.length_a   1.000
_cell.length_b   1.000
_cell.length_c   1.000
_cell.angle_alpha   90.00
_cell.angle_beta   90.00
_cell.angle_gamma   90.00
#
_symmetry.space_group_name_H-M   'P 1'
#
loop_
_entity.id
_entity.type
_entity.pdbx_description
1 polymer ?
#
loop_
_entity_poly.entity_id
_entity_poly.type
_entity_poly.pdbx_seq_one_letter_code
_entity_poly.pdbx_strand_id
1 'polypeptide(L)'
;MLASLSGGASAQGLFKKLKDGASDVGTAIGKGANSVGTAVEKGANAVGDSIDSTIDLASNEDTPAQTRAKLDAMVKETLTRFFAETPDALALFDASAGYAVFDTRKVSVFPVAAGFGRGVAVLKDGGARTYMNMGTGGVGLSIGIGGFASQVVILFENDRIFENFVTNGYEATAEAGSVMGEDKTDETVRFVDGRSTFVLSKKGWRVNASVTGARFWLASELN
;
A
#
# COMPACT_ATOMS: atom_id res chain seq x y z
N MET A 1 -29.96 -14.68 -27.44
CA MET A 1 -28.59 -14.52 -27.94
C MET A 1 -28.06 -13.21 -27.37
N LEU A 2 -27.13 -13.35 -26.43
CA LEU A 2 -26.16 -12.41 -25.83
C LEU A 2 -26.43 -10.90 -25.87
N ALA A 3 -26.49 -10.33 -24.67
CA ALA A 3 -26.31 -8.92 -24.35
C ALA A 3 -24.84 -8.49 -24.56
N SER A 4 -24.64 -7.32 -25.17
CA SER A 4 -23.34 -6.63 -25.20
C SER A 4 -23.48 -5.29 -24.48
N LEU A 5 -23.23 -5.29 -23.17
CA LEU A 5 -22.91 -4.08 -22.43
C LEU A 5 -21.39 -3.88 -22.51
N SER A 6 -20.96 -3.11 -23.49
CA SER A 6 -19.59 -2.61 -23.59
C SER A 6 -19.39 -1.49 -22.56
N GLY A 7 -19.02 -1.87 -21.33
CA GLY A 7 -18.59 -0.96 -20.28
C GLY A 7 -17.08 -0.78 -20.26
N GLY A 8 -16.50 -0.26 -21.34
CA GLY A 8 -15.09 0.16 -21.36
C GLY A 8 -14.92 1.48 -20.60
N ALA A 9 -14.96 1.45 -19.27
CA ALA A 9 -14.52 2.58 -18.44
C ALA A 9 -13.00 2.50 -18.30
N SER A 10 -12.31 3.04 -19.30
CA SER A 10 -10.86 3.04 -19.43
C SER A 10 -10.15 3.82 -18.32
N ALA A 11 -8.90 3.45 -18.04
CA ALA A 11 -7.97 4.08 -17.10
C ALA A 11 -7.88 5.63 -17.19
N GLN A 12 -8.25 6.19 -18.35
CA GLN A 12 -8.36 7.65 -18.55
C GLN A 12 -9.44 8.28 -17.64
N GLY A 13 -10.54 7.59 -17.38
CA GLY A 13 -11.61 8.05 -16.50
C GLY A 13 -11.21 8.07 -15.02
N LEU A 14 -10.40 7.10 -14.59
CA LEU A 14 -9.88 7.02 -13.22
C LEU A 14 -8.83 8.11 -12.97
N PHE A 15 -7.91 8.32 -13.93
CA PHE A 15 -6.89 9.38 -13.85
C PHE A 15 -7.53 10.77 -13.83
N LYS A 16 -8.59 10.97 -14.62
CA LYS A 16 -9.39 12.20 -14.62
C LYS A 16 -10.06 12.43 -13.26
N LYS A 17 -10.72 11.42 -12.68
CA LYS A 17 -11.32 11.51 -11.33
C LYS A 17 -10.29 11.80 -10.24
N LEU A 18 -9.10 11.22 -10.34
CA LEU A 18 -7.99 11.47 -9.42
C LEU A 18 -7.41 12.89 -9.51
N LYS A 19 -7.39 13.48 -10.71
CA LYS A 19 -6.96 14.86 -10.95
C LYS A 19 -8.03 15.87 -10.51
N ASP A 20 -9.29 15.61 -10.83
CA ASP A 20 -10.43 16.48 -10.49
C ASP A 20 -10.64 16.52 -8.95
N GLY A 21 -10.52 15.37 -8.27
CA GLY A 21 -10.57 15.32 -6.79
C GLY A 21 -9.41 16.04 -6.09
N ALA A 22 -8.25 16.18 -6.76
CA ALA A 22 -7.12 16.93 -6.22
C ALA A 22 -7.30 18.46 -6.35
N SER A 23 -8.02 18.94 -7.38
CA SER A 23 -8.37 20.37 -7.51
C SER A 23 -9.48 20.82 -6.56
N ASP A 24 -10.43 19.95 -6.23
CA ASP A 24 -11.54 20.30 -5.33
C ASP A 24 -11.08 20.46 -3.88
N VAL A 25 -10.12 19.64 -3.43
CA VAL A 25 -9.50 19.77 -2.10
C VAL A 25 -8.72 21.08 -1.95
N GLY A 26 -8.08 21.56 -3.03
CA GLY A 26 -7.36 22.84 -3.02
C GLY A 26 -8.25 24.07 -2.84
N THR A 27 -9.54 23.97 -3.18
CA THR A 27 -10.49 25.11 -3.12
C THR A 27 -11.28 25.13 -1.80
N ALA A 28 -11.46 23.96 -1.16
CA ALA A 28 -12.17 23.85 0.12
C ALA A 28 -11.38 24.38 1.32
N ILE A 29 -10.03 24.34 1.24
CA ILE A 29 -9.15 24.79 2.34
C ILE A 29 -9.00 26.33 2.37
N GLY A 30 -9.36 27.05 1.30
CA GLY A 30 -9.16 28.50 1.16
C GLY A 30 -10.25 29.41 1.72
N LYS A 31 -11.34 28.90 2.33
CA LYS A 31 -12.47 29.72 2.82
C LYS A 31 -12.65 29.75 4.35
N GLY A 32 -11.68 29.27 5.12
CA GLY A 32 -11.76 29.15 6.58
C GLY A 32 -11.08 30.26 7.40
N ALA A 33 -10.75 31.42 6.81
CA ALA A 33 -10.01 32.48 7.50
C ALA A 33 -10.72 33.84 7.36
N ASN A 34 -11.86 34.00 8.06
CA ASN A 34 -12.33 35.28 8.62
C ASN A 34 -13.62 35.07 9.41
N SER A 35 -13.50 34.85 10.72
CA SER A 35 -14.48 35.29 11.73
C SER A 35 -13.96 34.95 13.13
N VAL A 36 -12.93 35.67 13.56
CA VAL A 36 -12.65 35.84 14.98
C VAL A 36 -13.47 37.05 15.44
N GLY A 37 -14.50 36.80 16.24
CA GLY A 37 -15.33 37.86 16.80
C GLY A 37 -16.57 37.35 17.52
N THR A 38 -16.50 37.37 18.86
CA THR A 38 -17.62 37.37 19.82
C THR A 38 -18.54 36.14 19.90
N ALA A 39 -18.36 35.31 20.94
CA ALA A 39 -19.45 34.81 21.80
C ALA A 39 -18.89 33.91 22.92
N VAL A 40 -18.30 34.57 23.92
CA VAL A 40 -18.33 34.10 25.30
C VAL A 40 -19.77 34.25 25.78
N GLU A 41 -20.66 33.26 25.59
CA GLU A 41 -21.95 33.18 26.33
C GLU A 41 -22.79 31.90 26.12
N LYS A 42 -22.17 30.72 25.95
CA LYS A 42 -22.87 29.44 26.14
C LYS A 42 -22.00 28.42 26.90
N GLY A 43 -21.55 28.83 28.08
CA GLY A 43 -21.10 27.90 29.11
C GLY A 43 -22.32 27.28 29.80
N ALA A 44 -22.52 25.97 29.63
CA ALA A 44 -23.18 25.10 30.62
C ALA A 44 -23.19 23.60 30.25
N ASN A 45 -22.92 23.17 29.00
CA ASN A 45 -23.04 21.75 28.62
C ASN A 45 -21.84 21.14 27.86
N ALA A 46 -20.66 21.78 27.83
CA ALA A 46 -19.52 21.33 27.01
C ALA A 46 -18.31 20.80 27.82
N VAL A 47 -18.56 20.12 28.94
CA VAL A 47 -17.49 19.51 29.77
C VAL A 47 -17.18 18.06 29.34
N GLY A 48 -17.88 17.52 28.33
CA GLY A 48 -17.58 16.20 27.73
C GLY A 48 -16.50 16.24 26.64
N ASP A 49 -16.61 17.18 25.70
CA ASP A 49 -15.83 17.14 24.44
C ASP A 49 -14.42 17.76 24.54
N SER A 50 -14.17 18.53 25.59
CA SER A 50 -12.88 19.19 25.81
C SER A 50 -11.84 18.29 26.48
N ILE A 51 -12.26 17.17 27.08
CA ILE A 51 -11.34 16.17 27.65
C ILE A 51 -10.74 15.29 26.54
N ASP A 52 -11.50 14.96 25.49
CA ASP A 52 -10.99 14.21 24.33
C ASP A 52 -9.95 15.01 23.53
N SER A 53 -10.19 16.32 23.32
CA SER A 53 -9.28 17.19 22.57
C SER A 53 -7.94 17.46 23.26
N THR A 54 -7.88 17.26 24.58
CA THR A 54 -6.65 17.49 25.38
C THR A 54 -5.84 16.20 25.54
N ILE A 55 -6.48 15.03 25.44
CA ILE A 55 -5.81 13.72 25.39
C ILE A 55 -5.12 13.51 24.02
N ASP A 56 -5.68 14.04 22.94
CA ASP A 56 -5.09 14.01 21.59
C ASP A 56 -3.78 14.82 21.44
N LEU A 57 -3.53 15.79 22.32
CA LEU A 57 -2.31 16.62 22.29
C LEU A 57 -1.17 16.04 23.15
N ALA A 58 -1.43 15.02 23.97
CA ALA A 58 -0.47 14.49 24.94
C ALA A 58 0.30 13.25 24.44
N SER A 59 -0.10 12.66 23.31
CA SER A 59 0.59 11.51 22.70
C SER A 59 0.98 11.87 21.27
N ASN A 60 2.27 11.90 20.97
CA ASN A 60 2.84 12.10 19.62
C ASN A 60 2.56 10.90 18.68
N GLU A 61 1.36 10.30 18.73
CA GLU A 61 0.99 9.13 17.94
C GLU A 61 -0.22 9.43 17.06
N ASP A 62 -0.12 9.10 15.77
CA ASP A 62 -1.23 9.26 14.84
C ASP A 62 -2.40 8.35 15.24
N THR A 63 -3.62 8.87 15.17
CA THR A 63 -4.84 8.03 15.29
C THR A 63 -4.88 6.96 14.18
N PRO A 64 -5.65 5.85 14.35
CA PRO A 64 -5.82 4.86 13.29
C PRO A 64 -6.33 5.46 11.97
N ALA A 65 -7.24 6.44 12.04
CA ALA A 65 -7.77 7.12 10.86
C ALA A 65 -6.70 7.93 10.11
N GLN A 66 -5.88 8.70 10.85
CA GLN A 66 -4.76 9.44 10.27
C GLN A 66 -3.70 8.50 9.68
N THR A 67 -3.42 7.38 10.36
CA THR A 67 -2.51 6.34 9.86
C THR A 67 -3.00 5.77 8.54
N ARG A 68 -4.28 5.38 8.44
CA ARG A 68 -4.89 4.89 7.19
C ARG A 68 -4.77 5.91 6.06
N ALA A 69 -5.08 7.17 6.33
CA ALA A 69 -4.97 8.24 5.34
C ALA A 69 -3.53 8.42 4.83
N LYS A 70 -2.52 8.33 5.70
CA LYS A 70 -1.10 8.38 5.30
C LYS A 70 -0.71 7.18 4.43
N LEU A 71 -1.16 5.98 4.78
CA LEU A 71 -0.91 4.77 3.97
C LEU A 71 -1.59 4.85 2.60
N ASP A 72 -2.80 5.39 2.54
CA ASP A 72 -3.53 5.59 1.28
C ASP A 72 -2.84 6.61 0.36
N ALA A 73 -2.32 7.70 0.93
CA ALA A 73 -1.50 8.67 0.19
C ALA A 73 -0.22 8.00 -0.35
N MET A 74 0.49 7.22 0.48
CA MET A 74 1.67 6.48 0.07
C MET A 74 1.39 5.51 -1.09
N VAL A 75 0.26 4.78 -1.05
CA VAL A 75 -0.16 3.88 -2.14
C VAL A 75 -0.34 4.65 -3.44
N LYS A 76 -1.03 5.80 -3.40
CA LYS A 76 -1.29 6.65 -4.57
C LYS A 76 0.02 7.17 -5.18
N GLU A 77 0.93 7.67 -4.35
CA GLU A 77 2.23 8.16 -4.80
C GLU A 77 3.08 7.04 -5.42
N THR A 78 3.11 5.88 -4.77
CA THR A 78 3.86 4.71 -5.23
C THR A 78 3.35 4.19 -6.57
N LEU A 79 2.03 4.03 -6.73
CA LEU A 79 1.46 3.59 -8.01
C LEU A 79 1.67 4.61 -9.13
N THR A 80 1.57 5.90 -8.81
CA THR A 80 1.85 6.98 -9.79
C THR A 80 3.28 6.86 -10.31
N ARG A 81 4.25 6.67 -9.41
CA ARG A 81 5.65 6.47 -9.77
C ARG A 81 5.88 5.14 -10.49
N PHE A 82 5.29 4.07 -10.00
CA PHE A 82 5.42 2.72 -10.55
C PHE A 82 5.04 2.72 -12.03
N PHE A 83 3.83 3.15 -12.39
CA PHE A 83 3.39 3.15 -13.79
C PHE A 83 4.16 4.11 -14.70
N ALA A 84 4.73 5.19 -14.15
CA ALA A 84 5.60 6.07 -14.92
C ALA A 84 6.94 5.40 -15.28
N GLU A 85 7.45 4.51 -14.41
CA GLU A 85 8.74 3.84 -14.58
C GLU A 85 8.62 2.42 -15.15
N THR A 86 7.44 1.78 -15.08
CA THR A 86 7.18 0.40 -15.53
C THR A 86 5.90 0.30 -16.39
N PRO A 87 5.86 0.92 -17.58
CA PRO A 87 4.66 0.93 -18.42
C PRO A 87 4.13 -0.47 -18.77
N ASP A 88 5.02 -1.47 -18.90
CA ASP A 88 4.65 -2.86 -19.20
C ASP A 88 3.85 -3.53 -18.07
N ALA A 89 3.90 -3.00 -16.85
CA ALA A 89 3.12 -3.50 -15.71
C ALA A 89 1.63 -3.10 -15.77
N LEU A 90 1.25 -2.14 -16.62
CA LEU A 90 -0.14 -1.69 -16.76
C LEU A 90 -1.06 -2.83 -17.19
N ALA A 91 -0.64 -3.64 -18.17
CA ALA A 91 -1.46 -4.75 -18.66
C ALA A 91 -1.72 -5.80 -17.57
N LEU A 92 -0.71 -6.12 -16.75
CA LEU A 92 -0.89 -7.02 -15.60
C LEU A 92 -1.74 -6.41 -14.50
N PHE A 93 -1.56 -5.12 -14.21
CA PHE A 93 -2.37 -4.42 -13.23
C PHE A 93 -3.85 -4.40 -13.64
N ASP A 94 -4.14 -4.17 -14.92
CA ASP A 94 -5.50 -4.19 -15.44
C ASP A 94 -6.10 -5.59 -15.35
N ALA A 95 -5.31 -6.63 -15.63
CA ALA A 95 -5.73 -8.03 -15.54
C ALA A 95 -5.82 -8.56 -14.09
N SER A 96 -5.24 -7.88 -13.10
CA SER A 96 -5.23 -8.34 -11.71
C SER A 96 -6.60 -8.18 -11.03
N ALA A 97 -6.90 -9.07 -10.09
CA ALA A 97 -8.04 -8.94 -9.17
C ALA A 97 -7.82 -7.87 -8.11
N GLY A 98 -6.58 -7.74 -7.65
CA GLY A 98 -6.18 -6.80 -6.63
C GLY A 98 -4.68 -6.55 -6.66
N TYR A 99 -4.23 -5.71 -5.75
CA TYR A 99 -2.82 -5.38 -5.58
C TYR A 99 -2.50 -5.07 -4.13
N ALA A 100 -1.22 -5.14 -3.75
CA ALA A 100 -0.75 -4.64 -2.47
C ALA A 100 0.48 -3.76 -2.67
N VAL A 101 0.57 -2.68 -1.90
CA VAL A 101 1.67 -1.71 -1.95
C VAL A 101 2.21 -1.49 -0.56
N PHE A 102 3.53 -1.61 -0.40
CA PHE A 102 4.24 -1.45 0.87
C PHE A 102 5.36 -0.43 0.72
N ASP A 103 5.53 0.41 1.75
CA ASP A 103 6.73 1.21 1.97
C ASP A 103 7.56 0.53 3.07
N THR A 104 8.86 0.37 2.81
CA THR A 104 9.78 -0.37 3.68
C THR A 104 10.86 0.55 4.22
N ARG A 105 11.16 0.39 5.51
CA ARG A 105 12.19 1.14 6.24
C ARG A 105 13.19 0.19 6.86
N LYS A 106 14.46 0.55 6.73
CA LYS A 106 15.55 -0.22 7.31
C LYS A 106 15.78 0.23 8.74
N VAL A 107 15.76 -0.72 9.66
CA VAL A 107 16.22 -0.52 11.04
C VAL A 107 17.52 -1.33 11.20
N SER A 108 18.57 -0.67 11.67
CA SER A 108 19.88 -1.29 11.86
C SER A 108 20.34 -1.03 13.28
N VAL A 109 20.46 -2.09 14.07
CA VAL A 109 20.97 -2.05 15.45
C VAL A 109 22.09 -3.08 15.55
N PHE A 110 23.34 -2.63 15.64
CA PHE A 110 24.51 -3.52 15.64
C PHE A 110 24.33 -4.71 16.60
N PRO A 111 24.52 -5.98 16.19
CA PRO A 111 24.95 -6.49 14.88
C PRO A 111 23.81 -6.91 13.92
N VAL A 112 22.54 -6.62 14.24
CA VAL A 112 21.35 -7.09 13.51
C VAL A 112 20.74 -5.96 12.66
N ALA A 113 20.31 -6.28 11.45
CA ALA A 113 19.47 -5.40 10.65
C ALA A 113 18.15 -6.10 10.34
N ALA A 114 17.07 -5.32 10.33
CA ALA A 114 15.73 -5.77 10.01
C ALA A 114 15.04 -4.73 9.11
N GLY A 115 14.16 -5.21 8.24
CA GLY A 115 13.26 -4.34 7.48
C GLY A 115 11.89 -4.36 8.13
N PHE A 116 11.28 -3.19 8.28
CA PHE A 116 9.88 -3.08 8.68
C PHE A 116 9.16 -2.20 7.68
N GLY A 117 7.94 -2.57 7.32
CA GLY A 117 7.13 -1.83 6.38
C GLY A 117 5.66 -1.87 6.72
N ARG A 118 4.91 -0.95 6.13
CA ARG A 118 3.45 -0.91 6.22
C ARG A 118 2.90 -0.67 4.81
N GLY A 119 1.70 -1.17 4.58
CA GLY A 119 1.10 -1.14 3.27
C GLY A 119 -0.40 -1.34 3.28
N VAL A 120 -0.95 -1.33 2.07
CA VAL A 120 -2.38 -1.53 1.83
C VAL A 120 -2.53 -2.56 0.72
N ALA A 121 -3.34 -3.58 0.97
CA ALA A 121 -3.86 -4.47 -0.05
C ALA A 121 -5.25 -3.99 -0.48
N VAL A 122 -5.49 -3.90 -1.79
CA VAL A 122 -6.73 -3.38 -2.36
C VAL A 122 -7.30 -4.42 -3.32
N LEU A 123 -8.51 -4.88 -3.04
CA LEU A 123 -9.32 -5.62 -4.02
C LEU A 123 -9.92 -4.61 -4.99
N LYS A 124 -9.69 -4.78 -6.29
CA LYS A 124 -10.17 -3.83 -7.30
C LYS A 124 -11.70 -3.86 -7.38
N ASP A 125 -12.30 -5.04 -7.24
CA ASP A 125 -13.73 -5.15 -7.08
C ASP A 125 -14.17 -4.62 -5.71
N GLY A 126 -15.17 -3.74 -5.70
CA GLY A 126 -15.65 -3.05 -4.50
C GLY A 126 -14.67 -2.04 -3.85
N GLY A 127 -13.38 -2.08 -4.18
CA GLY A 127 -12.37 -1.16 -3.64
C GLY A 127 -12.01 -1.42 -2.17
N ALA A 128 -12.27 -2.62 -1.67
CA ALA A 128 -11.98 -2.99 -0.28
C ALA A 128 -10.48 -2.86 0.02
N ARG A 129 -10.15 -2.22 1.15
CA ARG A 129 -8.79 -1.92 1.57
C ARG A 129 -8.47 -2.68 2.85
N THR A 130 -7.38 -3.42 2.84
CA THR A 130 -6.84 -4.12 4.00
C THR A 130 -5.47 -3.55 4.34
N TYR A 131 -5.31 -3.04 5.56
CA TYR A 131 -4.05 -2.47 6.02
C TYR A 131 -3.16 -3.56 6.59
N MET A 132 -1.89 -3.56 6.19
CA MET A 132 -0.99 -4.67 6.45
C MET A 132 0.38 -4.20 6.91
N ASN A 133 1.02 -5.02 7.72
CA ASN A 133 2.39 -4.88 8.16
C ASN A 133 3.29 -5.82 7.34
N MET A 134 4.55 -5.42 7.21
CA MET A 134 5.60 -6.18 6.56
C MET A 134 6.84 -6.19 7.46
N GLY A 135 7.53 -7.32 7.51
CA GLY A 135 8.75 -7.48 8.29
C GLY A 135 9.73 -8.40 7.60
N THR A 136 11.01 -8.08 7.68
CA THR A 136 12.10 -8.93 7.19
C THR A 136 13.16 -9.09 8.28
N GLY A 137 13.69 -10.29 8.43
CA GLY A 137 14.67 -10.60 9.47
C GLY A 137 15.45 -11.88 9.17
N GLY A 138 16.71 -11.94 9.59
CA GLY A 138 17.60 -13.09 9.41
C GLY A 138 19.05 -12.72 9.10
N VAL A 139 19.97 -13.70 9.24
CA VAL A 139 21.38 -13.57 8.84
C VAL A 139 21.46 -13.69 7.31
N GLY A 140 21.85 -12.62 6.61
CA GLY A 140 21.95 -12.59 5.13
C GLY A 140 20.88 -11.77 4.39
N LEU A 141 20.35 -10.70 5.01
CA LEU A 141 19.38 -9.70 4.49
C LEU A 141 19.06 -9.74 2.99
N SER A 142 17.77 -9.80 2.64
CA SER A 142 17.33 -9.20 1.37
C SER A 142 15.86 -8.76 1.39
N ILE A 143 15.59 -7.67 0.67
CA ILE A 143 14.29 -7.40 0.05
C ILE A 143 14.59 -7.20 -1.44
N GLY A 144 14.76 -8.31 -2.15
CA GLY A 144 15.06 -8.37 -3.59
C GLY A 144 16.54 -8.31 -4.00
N ILE A 145 16.75 -8.44 -5.33
CA ILE A 145 18.08 -8.64 -5.95
C ILE A 145 19.00 -7.43 -5.66
N GLY A 146 19.95 -7.63 -4.75
CA GLY A 146 21.08 -6.72 -4.52
C GLY A 146 20.89 -5.62 -3.48
N GLY A 147 19.87 -5.69 -2.60
CA GLY A 147 19.80 -4.77 -1.46
C GLY A 147 18.44 -4.64 -0.78
N PHE A 148 18.28 -3.53 -0.06
CA PHE A 148 17.03 -3.14 0.61
C PHE A 148 16.10 -2.47 -0.41
N ALA A 149 14.93 -3.04 -0.66
CA ALA A 149 13.87 -2.35 -1.39
C ALA A 149 13.29 -1.24 -0.52
N SER A 150 12.92 -0.12 -1.13
CA SER A 150 12.18 0.96 -0.45
C SER A 150 10.67 0.81 -0.61
N GLN A 151 10.22 0.20 -1.71
CA GLN A 151 8.80 -0.03 -1.98
C GLN A 151 8.61 -1.40 -2.62
N VAL A 152 7.46 -2.03 -2.33
CA VAL A 152 7.06 -3.31 -2.91
C VAL A 152 5.65 -3.17 -3.46
N VAL A 153 5.43 -3.62 -4.70
CA VAL A 153 4.11 -3.73 -5.33
C VAL A 153 3.88 -5.19 -5.69
N ILE A 154 2.75 -5.76 -5.27
CA ILE A 154 2.36 -7.13 -5.59
C ILE A 154 1.04 -7.07 -6.33
N LEU A 155 0.97 -7.70 -7.49
CA LEU A 155 -0.26 -7.88 -8.26
C LEU A 155 -0.77 -9.31 -8.07
N PHE A 156 -2.07 -9.47 -7.90
CA PHE A 156 -2.70 -10.77 -7.66
C PHE A 156 -3.60 -11.17 -8.83
N GLU A 157 -3.38 -12.35 -9.38
CA GLU A 157 -4.07 -12.83 -10.59
C GLU A 157 -5.57 -13.03 -10.38
N ASN A 158 -6.00 -13.42 -9.18
CA ASN A 158 -7.43 -13.66 -8.87
C ASN A 158 -7.74 -13.43 -7.39
N ASP A 159 -9.04 -13.32 -7.08
CA ASP A 159 -9.58 -13.03 -5.75
C ASP A 159 -9.10 -14.03 -4.71
N ARG A 160 -9.03 -15.33 -5.03
CA ARG A 160 -8.58 -16.37 -4.10
C ARG A 160 -7.14 -16.14 -3.64
N ILE A 161 -6.23 -15.75 -4.54
CA ILE A 161 -4.84 -15.46 -4.16
C ILE A 161 -4.76 -14.18 -3.32
N PHE A 162 -5.55 -13.16 -3.66
CA PHE A 162 -5.64 -11.93 -2.88
C PHE A 162 -6.18 -12.19 -1.46
N GLU A 163 -7.29 -12.90 -1.34
CA GLU A 163 -7.94 -13.24 -0.07
C GLU A 163 -7.03 -14.06 0.84
N ASN A 164 -6.34 -15.04 0.26
CA ASN A 164 -5.34 -15.81 0.99
C ASN A 164 -4.22 -14.91 1.52
N PHE A 165 -3.72 -13.98 0.70
CA PHE A 165 -2.68 -13.03 1.12
C PHE A 165 -3.13 -12.15 2.29
N VAL A 166 -4.33 -11.58 2.25
CA VAL A 166 -4.80 -10.67 3.31
C VAL A 166 -5.20 -11.41 4.60
N THR A 167 -5.64 -12.67 4.49
CA THR A 167 -6.11 -13.47 5.63
C THR A 167 -4.97 -14.20 6.32
N ASN A 168 -4.15 -14.91 5.55
CA ASN A 168 -3.09 -15.78 6.07
C ASN A 168 -1.73 -15.09 6.05
N GLY A 169 -1.65 -13.89 5.47
CA GLY A 169 -0.39 -13.23 5.20
C GLY A 169 0.37 -13.90 4.06
N TYR A 170 1.66 -13.62 4.01
CA TYR A 170 2.58 -14.31 3.13
C TYR A 170 3.93 -14.45 3.82
N GLU A 171 4.39 -15.69 3.99
CA GLU A 171 5.78 -15.99 4.31
C GLU A 171 6.49 -16.34 3.01
N ALA A 172 7.41 -15.50 2.57
CA ALA A 172 8.08 -15.70 1.29
C ALA A 172 9.11 -16.84 1.27
N THR A 173 9.09 -17.74 2.27
CA THR A 173 10.07 -18.82 2.44
C THR A 173 9.46 -20.02 3.17
N ALA A 174 9.02 -21.05 2.44
CA ALA A 174 9.12 -22.48 2.81
C ALA A 174 8.36 -23.42 1.85
N GLU A 175 7.30 -22.96 1.19
CA GLU A 175 6.43 -23.86 0.39
C GLU A 175 6.95 -24.14 -1.03
N ALA A 176 8.02 -23.46 -1.47
CA ALA A 176 8.78 -23.80 -2.67
C ALA A 176 9.94 -24.77 -2.34
N GLY A 177 9.69 -25.79 -1.52
CA GLY A 177 10.65 -26.83 -1.15
C GLY A 177 11.13 -27.74 -2.30
N SER A 178 10.95 -27.35 -3.57
CA SER A 178 11.37 -28.15 -4.72
C SER A 178 11.96 -27.35 -5.89
N VAL A 179 12.49 -26.14 -5.65
CA VAL A 179 13.37 -25.51 -6.64
C VAL A 179 14.58 -24.93 -5.92
N MET A 180 15.49 -25.83 -5.53
CA MET A 180 16.92 -25.52 -5.59
C MET A 180 17.23 -25.29 -7.07
N GLY A 181 17.00 -24.08 -7.52
CA GLY A 181 17.19 -23.69 -8.91
C GLY A 181 17.26 -22.18 -8.90
N GLU A 182 18.50 -21.71 -9.02
CA GLU A 182 18.96 -20.46 -9.60
C GLU A 182 18.00 -19.27 -9.45
N ASP A 183 18.46 -18.15 -8.91
CA ASP A 183 17.77 -16.86 -9.00
C ASP A 183 17.33 -16.58 -10.45
N LYS A 184 16.15 -17.09 -10.87
CA LYS A 184 15.64 -16.94 -12.21
C LYS A 184 15.00 -15.58 -12.27
N THR A 185 15.82 -14.61 -12.65
CA THR A 185 15.40 -13.34 -13.21
C THR A 185 14.59 -13.64 -14.48
N ASP A 186 13.29 -13.81 -14.35
CA ASP A 186 12.42 -13.50 -15.47
C ASP A 186 12.35 -11.98 -15.56
N GLU A 187 13.09 -11.41 -16.50
CA GLU A 187 12.92 -10.00 -16.91
C GLU A 187 11.53 -9.77 -17.51
N THR A 188 10.77 -10.84 -17.77
CA THR A 188 9.42 -10.78 -18.32
C THR A 188 8.40 -10.52 -17.21
N VAL A 189 7.66 -9.42 -17.36
CA VAL A 189 6.51 -9.08 -16.52
C VAL A 189 5.39 -10.10 -16.74
N ARG A 190 5.16 -11.00 -15.79
CA ARG A 190 4.10 -12.03 -15.82
C ARG A 190 3.66 -12.41 -14.40
N PHE A 191 2.54 -13.14 -14.30
CA PHE A 191 2.20 -13.83 -13.05
C PHE A 191 3.03 -15.12 -12.91
N VAL A 192 3.58 -15.32 -11.72
CA VAL A 192 4.27 -16.52 -11.26
C VAL A 192 3.57 -16.94 -9.97
N ASP A 193 3.04 -18.16 -9.93
CA ASP A 193 2.22 -18.67 -8.82
C ASP A 193 1.11 -17.68 -8.39
N GLY A 194 0.39 -17.13 -9.37
CA GLY A 194 -0.72 -16.20 -9.15
C GLY A 194 -0.32 -14.78 -8.77
N ARG A 195 0.98 -14.45 -8.78
CA ARG A 195 1.49 -13.15 -8.31
C ARG A 195 2.54 -12.56 -9.24
N SER A 196 2.58 -11.23 -9.32
CA SER A 196 3.68 -10.52 -9.95
C SER A 196 4.20 -9.48 -8.97
N THR A 197 5.45 -9.61 -8.54
CA THR A 197 6.02 -8.74 -7.51
C THR A 197 7.07 -7.82 -8.10
N PHE A 198 6.99 -6.56 -7.72
CA PHE A 198 7.91 -5.51 -8.14
C PHE A 198 8.52 -4.89 -6.90
N VAL A 199 9.83 -4.67 -6.95
CA VAL A 199 10.58 -4.05 -5.87
C VAL A 199 11.30 -2.81 -6.38
N LEU A 200 11.17 -1.71 -5.66
CA LEU A 200 11.91 -0.48 -5.95
C LEU A 200 13.24 -0.50 -5.21
N SER A 201 14.33 -0.40 -5.97
CA SER A 201 15.70 -0.27 -5.43
C SER A 201 16.34 1.05 -5.82
N LYS A 202 17.57 1.31 -5.36
CA LYS A 202 18.38 2.46 -5.82
C LYS A 202 18.59 2.51 -7.33
N LYS A 203 18.45 1.37 -8.01
CA LYS A 203 18.64 1.22 -9.46
C LYS A 203 17.31 1.24 -10.24
N GLY A 204 16.19 1.54 -9.58
CA GLY A 204 14.85 1.53 -10.16
C GLY A 204 14.03 0.28 -9.80
N TRP A 205 12.84 0.21 -10.38
CA TRP A 205 11.92 -0.92 -10.26
C TRP A 205 12.46 -2.17 -10.96
N ARG A 206 12.21 -3.33 -10.34
CA ARG A 206 12.53 -4.64 -10.91
C ARG A 206 11.42 -5.62 -10.65
N VAL A 207 11.16 -6.48 -11.62
CA VAL A 207 10.37 -7.70 -11.42
C VAL A 207 11.16 -8.63 -10.52
N ASN A 208 10.48 -9.22 -9.55
CA ASN A 208 11.05 -10.21 -8.67
C ASN A 208 10.08 -11.39 -8.53
N ALA A 209 10.56 -12.58 -8.87
CA ALA A 209 9.79 -13.82 -8.74
C ALA A 209 9.51 -14.18 -7.27
N SER A 210 10.34 -13.71 -6.31
CA SER A 210 10.14 -13.97 -4.89
C SER A 210 10.72 -12.86 -3.98
N VAL A 211 9.94 -12.42 -2.99
CA VAL A 211 10.44 -11.51 -1.94
C VAL A 211 10.95 -12.33 -0.75
N THR A 212 11.95 -13.19 -0.98
CA THR A 212 12.52 -14.11 0.02
C THR A 212 12.84 -13.39 1.34
N GLY A 213 12.48 -13.99 2.47
CA GLY A 213 12.78 -13.48 3.80
C GLY A 213 11.85 -12.37 4.30
N ALA A 214 10.79 -12.06 3.55
CA ALA A 214 9.72 -11.17 3.99
C ALA A 214 8.50 -11.93 4.51
N ARG A 215 7.92 -11.39 5.58
CA ARG A 215 6.62 -11.76 6.12
C ARG A 215 5.66 -10.57 5.95
N PHE A 216 4.42 -10.88 5.60
CA PHE A 216 3.31 -9.93 5.51
C PHE A 216 2.17 -10.42 6.40
N TRP A 217 1.53 -9.51 7.14
CA TRP A 217 0.43 -9.86 8.03
C TRP A 217 -0.54 -8.69 8.21
N LEU A 218 -1.77 -8.99 8.65
CA LEU A 218 -2.80 -7.99 8.92
C LEU A 218 -2.35 -7.01 10.01
N ALA A 219 -2.59 -5.72 9.81
CA ALA A 219 -2.45 -4.70 10.85
C ALA A 219 -3.76 -4.62 11.64
N SER A 220 -3.94 -5.45 12.67
CA SER A 220 -5.19 -5.55 13.43
C SER A 220 -5.63 -4.23 14.08
N GLU A 221 -4.70 -3.31 14.31
CA GLU A 221 -4.97 -1.98 14.85
C GLU A 221 -5.61 -1.02 13.83
N LEU A 222 -5.62 -1.38 12.54
CA LEU A 222 -6.10 -0.53 11.44
C LEU A 222 -7.34 -1.08 10.71
N ASN A 223 -7.72 -2.34 10.93
CA ASN A 223 -8.83 -3.03 10.27
C ASN A 223 -9.92 -3.39 11.29
#